data_AF-A0A9D8SNP2-F1
#
_entry.id   AF-A0A9D8SNP2-F1
#
_cell.length_a   1.000
_cell.length_b   1.000
_cell.length_c   1.000
_cell.angle_alpha   90.00
_cell.angle_beta   90.00
_cell.angle_gamma   90.00
#
_symmetry.space_group_name_H-M   'P 1'
#
loop_
_entity.id
_entity.type
_entity.pdbx_description
1 polymer ?
#
loop_
_entity_poly.entity_id
_entity_poly.type
_entity_poly.pdbx_seq_one_letter_code
_entity_poly.pdbx_strand_id
1 'polypeptide(L)'
;MKPTVNPWKKCLEFVALSDIGLRRSNNQDSHDEVPARNQTIWNSRGHVFCVADGMGAHAAGELASKLATDTIPMVYLKQTQLPPGEALT
;
A
#
# COMPACT_ATOMS: atom_id res chain seq x y z
N MET A 1 32.79 3.34 14.54
CA MET A 1 31.54 3.87 13.94
C MET A 1 30.55 2.70 13.88
N LYS A 2 29.53 2.68 14.74
CA LYS A 2 28.54 1.59 14.72
C LYS A 2 27.73 1.69 13.41
N PRO A 3 27.49 0.59 12.69
CA PRO A 3 26.61 0.65 11.54
C PRO A 3 25.26 1.16 12.04
N THR A 4 24.76 2.21 11.42
CA THR A 4 23.39 2.70 11.63
C THR A 4 22.47 1.64 11.07
N VAL A 5 22.18 0.63 11.90
CA VAL A 5 21.16 -0.36 11.59
C VAL A 5 19.87 0.42 11.55
N ASN A 6 19.30 0.60 10.37
CA ASN A 6 17.97 1.18 10.20
C ASN A 6 16.98 0.17 10.79
N PRO A 7 16.49 0.33 12.03
CA PRO A 7 15.75 -0.73 12.72
C PRO A 7 14.55 -1.16 11.88
N TRP A 8 13.83 -0.20 11.27
CA TRP A 8 12.65 -0.43 10.43
C TRP A 8 12.88 -1.37 9.24
N LYS A 9 14.09 -1.39 8.65
CA LYS A 9 14.38 -2.28 7.51
C LYS A 9 14.50 -3.76 7.90
N LYS A 10 14.69 -4.07 9.18
CA LYS A 10 14.91 -5.44 9.68
C LYS A 10 13.82 -5.98 10.59
N CYS A 11 12.81 -5.17 10.95
CA CYS A 11 11.75 -5.60 11.87
C CYS A 11 10.44 -5.99 11.17
N LEU A 12 10.39 -5.99 9.85
CA LEU A 12 9.23 -6.43 9.10
C LEU A 12 9.63 -7.19 7.83
N GLU A 13 9.20 -8.44 7.74
CA GLU A 13 9.15 -9.21 6.51
C GLU A 13 7.69 -9.30 6.07
N PHE A 14 7.42 -9.12 4.78
CA PHE A 14 6.06 -9.14 4.24
C PHE A 14 6.04 -9.89 2.91
N VAL A 15 4.87 -10.43 2.60
CA VAL A 15 4.58 -11.14 1.35
C VAL A 15 3.20 -10.68 0.91
N ALA A 16 3.04 -10.51 -0.39
CA ALA A 16 1.77 -10.18 -1.02
C ALA A 16 1.38 -11.30 -1.98
N LEU A 17 0.17 -11.80 -1.81
CA LEU A 17 -0.41 -12.87 -2.62
C LEU A 17 -1.87 -12.52 -2.88
N SER A 18 -2.34 -12.82 -4.08
CA SER A 18 -3.73 -12.67 -4.47
C SER A 18 -4.12 -13.83 -5.37
N ASP A 19 -5.35 -14.31 -5.21
CA ASP A 19 -5.89 -15.44 -5.96
C ASP A 19 -7.30 -15.10 -6.44
N ILE A 20 -7.61 -15.46 -7.68
CA ILE A 20 -8.91 -15.21 -8.32
C ILE A 20 -10.06 -16.02 -7.68
N GLY A 21 -9.73 -17.13 -7.02
CA GLY A 21 -10.67 -18.09 -6.47
C GLY A 21 -11.40 -18.89 -7.56
N LEU A 22 -12.40 -19.65 -7.12
CA LEU A 22 -13.06 -20.66 -7.98
C LEU A 22 -14.24 -20.13 -8.81
N ARG A 23 -14.70 -18.90 -8.55
CA ARG A 23 -15.99 -18.39 -9.07
C ARG A 23 -15.90 -17.19 -9.98
N ARG A 24 -14.83 -16.39 -9.88
CA ARG A 24 -14.70 -15.16 -10.66
C ARG A 24 -13.95 -15.46 -11.96
N SER A 25 -14.32 -14.74 -13.02
CA SER A 25 -13.61 -14.78 -14.32
C SER A 25 -12.39 -13.87 -14.35
N ASN A 26 -12.36 -12.87 -13.46
CA ASN A 26 -11.20 -12.01 -13.29
C ASN A 26 -10.97 -11.69 -11.81
N ASN A 27 -9.70 -11.52 -11.43
CA ASN A 27 -9.36 -11.08 -10.09
C ASN A 27 -9.60 -9.57 -9.98
N GLN A 28 -10.45 -9.17 -9.03
CA GLN A 28 -10.75 -7.76 -8.78
C GLN A 28 -10.07 -7.25 -7.51
N ASP A 29 -9.24 -8.08 -6.88
CA ASP A 29 -8.40 -7.68 -5.76
C ASP A 29 -7.09 -7.09 -6.30
N SER A 30 -6.63 -6.01 -5.68
CA SER A 30 -5.31 -5.44 -5.93
C SER A 30 -4.60 -5.16 -4.61
N HIS A 31 -3.27 -5.19 -4.63
CA HIS A 31 -2.44 -4.79 -3.50
C HIS A 31 -1.24 -3.95 -3.95
N ASP A 32 -0.70 -3.16 -3.03
CA ASP A 32 0.58 -2.47 -3.19
C ASP A 32 1.32 -2.39 -1.85
N GLU A 33 2.63 -2.60 -1.89
CA GLU A 33 3.51 -2.55 -0.73
C GLU A 33 4.58 -1.49 -0.94
N VAL A 34 4.53 -0.44 -0.12
CA VAL A 34 5.46 0.69 -0.20
C VAL A 34 6.26 0.82 1.09
N PRO A 35 7.40 0.11 1.20
CA PRO A 35 8.25 0.25 2.36
C PRO A 35 8.90 1.64 2.46
N ALA A 36 9.06 2.16 3.68
CA ALA A 36 9.81 3.37 3.95
C ALA A 36 11.26 3.28 3.44
N ARG A 37 11.55 4.03 2.37
CA ARG A 37 12.87 4.05 1.71
C ARG A 37 13.99 4.68 2.53
N ASN A 38 13.65 5.57 3.48
CA ASN A 38 14.62 6.29 4.32
C ASN A 38 14.02 6.65 5.70
N GLN A 39 14.87 7.12 6.61
CA GLN A 39 14.50 7.49 7.98
C GLN A 39 13.41 8.57 8.03
N THR A 40 13.48 9.56 7.12
CA THR A 40 12.53 10.68 7.09
C THR A 40 11.12 10.17 6.77
N ILE A 41 10.98 9.36 5.73
CA ILE A 41 9.71 8.73 5.37
C ILE A 41 9.27 7.74 6.45
N TRP A 42 10.19 6.98 7.05
CA TRP A 42 9.84 6.08 8.16
C TRP A 42 9.22 6.85 9.34
N ASN A 43 9.85 7.95 9.76
CA ASN A 43 9.39 8.74 10.89
C ASN A 43 8.08 9.48 10.61
N SER A 44 7.83 9.88 9.36
CA SER A 44 6.65 10.67 9.01
C SER A 44 5.49 9.83 8.48
N ARG A 45 5.75 8.72 7.79
CA ARG A 45 4.75 7.96 7.03
C ARG A 45 4.82 6.44 7.23
N GLY A 46 5.90 5.93 7.82
CA GLY A 46 6.05 4.49 8.03
C GLY A 46 6.08 3.67 6.73
N HIS A 47 5.85 2.37 6.86
CA HIS A 47 5.55 1.48 5.74
C HIS A 47 4.07 1.60 5.38
N VAL A 48 3.73 1.57 4.09
CA VAL A 48 2.35 1.59 3.61
C VAL A 48 2.07 0.27 2.92
N PHE A 49 0.96 -0.38 3.30
CA PHE A 49 0.46 -1.58 2.66
C PHE A 49 -1.00 -1.32 2.33
N CYS A 50 -1.38 -1.53 1.08
CA CYS A 50 -2.73 -1.26 0.59
C CYS A 50 -3.29 -2.53 -0.05
N VAL A 51 -4.55 -2.83 0.25
CA VAL A 51 -5.33 -3.87 -0.42
C VAL A 51 -6.68 -3.25 -0.78
N ALA A 52 -7.17 -3.52 -1.98
CA ALA A 52 -8.47 -3.05 -2.44
C ALA A 52 -9.23 -4.20 -3.12
N ASP A 53 -10.51 -4.36 -2.77
CA ASP A 53 -11.46 -5.27 -3.41
C ASP A 53 -12.37 -4.46 -4.35
N GLY A 54 -12.32 -4.80 -5.63
CA GLY A 54 -13.12 -4.18 -6.68
C GLY A 54 -14.53 -4.77 -6.75
N MET A 55 -15.56 -3.97 -6.43
CA MET A 55 -16.95 -4.43 -6.51
C MET A 55 -17.39 -4.75 -7.96
N GLY A 56 -17.82 -5.99 -8.17
CA GLY A 56 -17.87 -6.66 -9.47
C GLY A 56 -19.14 -6.58 -10.32
N ALA A 57 -19.98 -5.56 -10.15
CA ALA A 57 -21.20 -5.43 -10.97
C ALA A 57 -20.93 -4.90 -12.40
N HIS A 58 -19.79 -4.25 -12.63
CA HIS A 58 -19.36 -3.75 -13.94
C HIS A 58 -17.88 -4.11 -14.16
N ALA A 59 -17.44 -4.18 -15.42
CA ALA A 59 -16.06 -4.43 -15.86
C ALA A 59 -15.00 -3.44 -15.29
N ALA A 60 -15.41 -2.51 -14.42
CA ALA A 60 -14.58 -1.53 -13.76
C ALA A 60 -14.05 -1.97 -12.39
N GLY A 61 -14.47 -3.11 -11.82
CA GLY A 61 -14.02 -3.52 -10.47
C GLY A 61 -12.49 -3.68 -10.36
N GLU A 62 -11.87 -4.38 -11.32
CA GLU A 62 -10.40 -4.51 -11.41
C GLU A 62 -9.72 -3.15 -11.58
N LEU A 63 -10.24 -2.31 -12.48
CA LEU A 63 -9.68 -0.98 -12.70
C LEU A 63 -9.78 -0.10 -11.44
N ALA A 64 -10.90 -0.21 -10.71
CA ALA A 64 -11.14 0.55 -9.50
C ALA A 64 -10.21 0.13 -8.36
N SER A 65 -10.05 -1.18 -8.13
CA SER A 65 -9.11 -1.66 -7.10
C SER A 65 -7.67 -1.31 -7.47
N LYS A 66 -7.29 -1.45 -8.74
CA LYS A 66 -5.95 -1.07 -9.20
C LYS A 66 -5.69 0.43 -9.05
N LEU A 67 -6.67 1.28 -9.42
CA LEU A 67 -6.57 2.72 -9.24
C LEU A 67 -6.42 3.10 -7.76
N ALA A 68 -7.14 2.41 -6.87
CA ALA A 68 -7.04 2.63 -5.43
C ALA A 68 -5.63 2.31 -4.92
N THR A 69 -5.10 1.13 -5.24
CA THR A 69 -3.76 0.71 -4.77
C THR A 69 -2.64 1.53 -5.38
N ASP A 70 -2.79 2.04 -6.61
CA ASP A 70 -1.77 2.89 -7.23
C ASP A 70 -1.81 4.33 -6.68
N THR A 71 -2.99 4.83 -6.33
CA THR A 71 -3.18 6.26 -6.01
C THR A 71 -3.07 6.52 -4.50
N ILE A 72 -3.64 5.67 -3.65
CA ILE A 72 -3.70 5.90 -2.20
C ILE A 72 -2.28 6.03 -1.60
N PRO A 73 -1.34 5.09 -1.82
CA PRO A 73 0.02 5.23 -1.30
C PRO A 73 0.73 6.47 -1.83
N MET A 74 0.53 6.79 -3.10
CA MET A 74 1.13 7.97 -3.74
C MET A 74 0.65 9.27 -3.11
N VAL A 75 -0.67 9.40 -2.88
CA VAL A 75 -1.27 10.60 -2.27
C VAL A 75 -0.84 10.71 -0.82
N TYR A 76 -0.93 9.63 -0.05
CA TYR A 76 -0.52 9.57 1.35
C TYR A 76 0.93 10.04 1.57
N LEU A 77 1.85 9.56 0.74
CA LEU A 77 3.27 9.95 0.81
C LEU A 77 3.52 11.40 0.40
N LYS A 78 2.66 11.99 -0.43
CA LYS A 78 2.76 13.39 -0.88
C LYS A 78 2.14 14.38 0.11
N GLN A 79 1.14 13.98 0.88
CA GLN A 79 0.43 14.85 1.83
C GLN A 79 1.26 15.13 3.10
N THR A 80 2.50 15.62 2.97
CA THR A 80 3.46 15.79 4.09
C THR A 80 3.04 16.81 5.16
N GLN A 81 2.05 17.64 4.85
CA GLN A 81 1.55 18.71 5.74
C GLN A 81 0.46 18.23 6.71
N LEU A 82 -0.12 17.04 6.48
CA LEU A 82 -1.11 16.46 7.37
C LEU A 82 -0.47 15.47 8.35
N PRO A 83 -1.00 15.36 9.57
CA PRO A 83 -0.70 14.24 10.44
C PRO A 83 -0.96 12.89 9.73
N PRO A 84 -0.21 11.82 10.03
CA PRO A 84 -0.36 10.55 9.33
C PRO A 84 -1.78 9.97 9.33
N GLY A 85 -2.55 10.17 10.40
CA GLY A 85 -3.93 9.69 10.49
C GLY A 85 -4.92 10.42 9.56
N GLU A 86 -4.63 11.69 9.24
CA GLU A 86 -5.46 12.52 8.36
C GLU A 86 -5.00 12.46 6.90
N ALA A 87 -3.80 11.92 6.63
CA ALA A 87 -3.26 11.83 5.28
C ALA A 87 -3.88 10.70 4.41
N LEU A 88 -4.84 9.94 4.96
CA LEU A 88 -5.56 8.86 4.31
C LEU A 88 -7.04 9.16 4.08
N THR A 89 -7.50 10.34 4.51
CA THR A 89 -8.89 10.82 4.37
C THR A 89 -8.98 11.85 3.26
#